data_AF-A0A9N8RST0-F1
#
_entry.id   AF-A0A9N8RST0-F1
#
_cell.length_a   1.000
_cell.length_b   1.000
_cell.length_c   1.000
_cell.angle_alpha   90.00
_cell.angle_beta   90.00
_cell.angle_gamma   90.00
#
_symmetry.space_group_name_H-M   'P 1'
#
loop_
_entity.id
_entity.type
_entity.pdbx_description
1 polymer ?
#
loop_
_entity_poly.entity_id
_entity_poly.type
_entity_poly.pdbx_seq_one_letter_code
_entity_poly.pdbx_strand_id
1 'polypeptide(L)'
;MNESQIIEVASADWQGTNLSIARETLLAGVERGKVLYFPNLRFAIEGGEQALLDPAIADPKRKNISLEPNGGALFGVLGDAVTQSAVRALIARYQASARSLVDGLFPEYDGKLRVAPTSLRLHQVETRQTSWRKDDSRLHVDAFPSRPNYGERILRVFTNVNPNGAPRVWRVGEPFEDMAKRFLPRIKPQMPGSAWLQHLLHITKSKRSEYDHLMLNLHDGMKADLDYQKASPQETMPFPPGSVWVCFSDQTSHAVMSGQFMLEQTFFLPVKSMVQPECAPLGILERLKGRALV
;
A
#
# COMPACT_ATOMS: atom_id res chain seq x y z
N MET A 1 -18.33 -18.35 -9.23
CA MET A 1 -16.90 -18.01 -9.29
C MET A 1 -16.81 -16.54 -8.95
N ASN A 2 -16.07 -16.17 -7.90
CA ASN A 2 -15.90 -14.76 -7.55
C ASN A 2 -15.04 -14.10 -8.63
N GLU A 3 -15.38 -12.86 -8.99
CA GLU A 3 -14.60 -12.05 -9.93
C GLU A 3 -13.20 -11.79 -9.34
N SER A 4 -12.14 -11.98 -10.16
CA SER A 4 -10.77 -11.73 -9.70
C SER A 4 -10.60 -10.26 -9.27
N GLN A 5 -9.87 -10.08 -8.18
CA GLN A 5 -9.50 -8.76 -7.67
C GLN A 5 -8.24 -8.21 -8.34
N ILE A 6 -7.71 -8.91 -9.35
CA ILE A 6 -6.48 -8.55 -10.06
C ILE A 6 -6.84 -8.29 -11.52
N ILE A 7 -6.40 -7.14 -12.03
CA ILE A 7 -6.49 -6.78 -13.45
C ILE A 7 -5.08 -6.83 -14.01
N GLU A 8 -4.81 -7.79 -14.88
CA GLU A 8 -3.56 -7.86 -15.62
C GLU A 8 -3.55 -6.84 -16.77
N VAL A 9 -2.48 -6.04 -16.83
CA VAL A 9 -2.30 -4.96 -17.80
C VAL A 9 -0.97 -5.19 -18.52
N ALA A 10 -1.03 -5.63 -19.76
CA ALA A 10 0.16 -5.74 -20.60
C ALA A 10 0.59 -4.32 -21.03
N SER A 11 1.59 -3.80 -20.33
CA SER A 11 2.36 -2.61 -20.71
C SER A 11 3.78 -2.74 -20.16
N ALA A 12 4.73 -2.15 -20.88
CA ALA A 12 6.14 -2.09 -20.50
C ALA A 12 6.64 -0.65 -20.37
N ASP A 13 5.73 0.33 -20.37
CA ASP A 13 6.04 1.76 -20.36
C ASP A 13 5.58 2.44 -19.06
N TRP A 14 6.51 3.16 -18.43
CA TRP A 14 6.26 3.93 -17.21
C TRP A 14 5.49 5.23 -17.46
N GLN A 15 5.19 5.61 -18.71
CA GLN A 15 4.32 6.76 -19.01
C GLN A 15 2.83 6.38 -18.96
N GLY A 16 2.48 5.12 -18.68
CA GLY A 16 1.10 4.67 -18.66
C GLY A 16 0.42 4.70 -20.03
N THR A 17 1.21 4.65 -21.12
CA THR A 17 0.70 4.56 -22.49
C THR A 17 0.64 3.10 -22.96
N ASN A 18 0.01 2.87 -24.12
CA ASN A 18 -0.07 1.55 -24.78
C ASN A 18 -0.59 0.44 -23.85
N LEU A 19 -1.62 0.75 -23.08
CA LEU A 19 -2.24 -0.19 -22.14
C LEU A 19 -3.10 -1.20 -22.91
N SER A 20 -3.00 -2.49 -22.56
CA SER A 20 -3.86 -3.53 -23.13
C SER A 20 -5.34 -3.40 -22.73
N ILE A 21 -5.63 -2.60 -21.71
CA ILE A 21 -6.98 -2.34 -21.18
C ILE A 21 -7.21 -0.83 -21.17
N ALA A 22 -8.43 -0.41 -21.48
CA ALA A 22 -8.81 0.99 -21.44
C ALA A 22 -8.55 1.60 -20.05
N ARG A 23 -7.93 2.78 -20.04
CA ARG A 23 -7.52 3.49 -18.82
C ARG A 23 -8.70 3.73 -17.88
N GLU A 24 -9.88 4.04 -18.42
CA GLU A 24 -11.11 4.26 -17.67
C GLU A 24 -11.55 2.99 -16.91
N THR A 25 -11.32 1.82 -17.50
CA THR A 25 -11.56 0.53 -16.83
C THR A 25 -10.56 0.29 -15.71
N LEU A 26 -9.29 0.65 -15.90
CA LEU A 26 -8.26 0.55 -14.86
C LEU A 26 -8.56 1.50 -13.69
N LEU A 27 -8.96 2.73 -13.97
CA LEU A 27 -9.38 3.73 -12.99
C LEU A 27 -10.59 3.23 -12.18
N ALA A 28 -11.64 2.78 -12.85
CA ALA A 28 -12.82 2.23 -12.17
C ALA A 28 -12.46 0.98 -11.35
N GLY A 29 -11.57 0.13 -11.86
CA GLY A 29 -11.08 -1.05 -11.16
C GLY A 29 -10.32 -0.71 -9.89
N VAL A 30 -9.35 0.21 -9.95
CA VAL A 30 -8.55 0.58 -8.79
C VAL A 30 -9.40 1.30 -7.73
N GLU A 31 -10.31 2.20 -8.12
CA GLU A 31 -11.22 2.89 -7.17
C GLU A 31 -12.19 1.93 -6.47
N ARG A 32 -12.47 0.77 -7.09
CA ARG A 32 -13.28 -0.32 -6.51
C ARG A 32 -12.46 -1.34 -5.72
N GLY A 33 -11.16 -1.10 -5.56
CA GLY A 33 -10.28 -1.92 -4.72
C GLY A 33 -9.60 -3.07 -5.45
N LYS A 34 -9.56 -3.06 -6.80
CA LYS A 34 -8.77 -4.04 -7.56
C LYS A 34 -7.29 -3.66 -7.58
N VAL A 35 -6.45 -4.68 -7.77
CA VAL A 35 -5.02 -4.55 -7.98
C VAL A 35 -4.75 -4.52 -9.48
N LEU A 36 -4.11 -3.46 -9.96
CA LEU A 36 -3.59 -3.41 -11.32
C LEU A 36 -2.23 -4.10 -11.34
N TYR A 37 -2.07 -5.12 -12.16
CA TYR A 37 -0.85 -5.93 -12.25
C TYR A 37 -0.20 -5.76 -13.63
N PHE A 38 1.06 -5.33 -13.65
CA PHE A 38 1.85 -5.11 -14.86
C PHE A 38 3.00 -6.13 -14.91
N PRO A 39 2.85 -7.25 -15.65
CA PRO A 39 3.87 -8.30 -15.71
C PRO A 39 5.16 -7.84 -16.38
N ASN A 40 5.09 -6.88 -17.31
CA ASN A 40 6.19 -6.51 -18.20
C ASN A 40 6.78 -5.11 -17.92
N LEU A 41 6.38 -4.47 -16.80
CA LEU A 41 6.80 -3.10 -16.45
C LEU A 41 8.08 -3.10 -15.61
N ARG A 42 9.20 -3.53 -16.18
CA ARG A 42 10.46 -3.66 -15.43
C ARG A 42 11.00 -2.31 -14.98
N PHE A 43 11.32 -2.20 -13.70
CA PHE A 43 12.26 -1.17 -13.20
C PHE A 43 13.69 -1.68 -13.37
N ALA A 44 14.46 -1.05 -14.26
CA ALA A 44 15.84 -1.44 -14.50
C ALA A 44 16.69 -1.17 -13.26
N ILE A 45 17.51 -2.14 -12.85
CA ILE A 45 18.61 -1.94 -11.90
C ILE A 45 19.86 -1.73 -12.75
N GLU A 46 20.43 -0.54 -12.67
CA GLU A 46 21.43 -0.03 -13.60
C GLU A 46 22.84 -0.07 -12.98
N GLY A 47 23.85 -0.36 -13.81
CA GLY A 47 25.25 -0.35 -13.39
C GLY A 47 25.50 -1.18 -12.13
N GLY A 48 26.17 -0.58 -11.13
CA GLY A 48 26.49 -1.21 -9.86
C GLY A 48 25.35 -1.27 -8.84
N GLU A 49 24.13 -0.84 -9.18
CA GLU A 49 23.00 -0.79 -8.24
C GLU A 49 22.61 -2.17 -7.67
N GLN A 50 22.96 -3.27 -8.34
CA GLN A 50 22.74 -4.62 -7.81
C GLN A 50 23.44 -4.85 -6.47
N ALA A 51 24.59 -4.19 -6.22
CA ALA A 51 25.27 -4.25 -4.93
C ALA A 51 24.50 -3.54 -3.81
N LEU A 52 23.54 -2.66 -4.14
CA LEU A 52 22.67 -1.99 -3.18
C LEU A 52 21.51 -2.89 -2.72
N LEU A 53 21.29 -4.04 -3.38
CA LEU A 53 20.30 -5.03 -2.99
C LEU A 53 20.88 -5.97 -1.92
N ASP A 54 21.40 -5.39 -0.83
CA ASP A 54 22.03 -6.11 0.27
C ASP A 54 21.37 -5.72 1.61
N PRO A 55 20.72 -6.65 2.34
CA PRO A 55 20.17 -6.38 3.67
C PRO A 55 21.16 -5.75 4.67
N ALA A 56 22.47 -5.92 4.50
CA ALA A 56 23.49 -5.34 5.38
C ALA A 56 23.54 -3.81 5.36
N ILE A 57 23.07 -3.17 4.28
CA ILE A 57 23.03 -1.69 4.20
C ILE A 57 21.79 -1.10 4.89
N ALA A 58 20.84 -1.92 5.36
CA ALA A 58 19.67 -1.44 6.06
C ALA A 58 19.98 -1.28 7.57
N ASP A 59 19.64 -0.12 8.14
CA ASP A 59 19.76 0.13 9.57
C ASP A 59 18.80 -0.78 10.36
N PRO A 60 19.30 -1.68 11.24
CA PRO A 60 18.45 -2.60 11.99
C PRO A 60 17.50 -1.89 12.98
N LYS A 61 17.76 -0.61 13.32
CA LYS A 61 16.87 0.19 14.17
C LYS A 61 15.63 0.69 13.42
N ARG A 62 15.61 0.59 12.09
CA ARG A 62 14.50 1.03 11.24
C ARG A 62 13.91 -0.16 10.49
N LYS A 63 12.63 -0.04 10.16
CA LYS A 63 11.92 -1.12 9.47
C LYS A 63 12.38 -1.31 8.03
N ASN A 64 12.63 -0.21 7.33
CA ASN A 64 13.05 -0.19 5.92
C ASN A 64 13.87 1.09 5.67
N ILE A 65 14.54 1.12 4.51
CA ILE A 65 15.11 2.35 3.95
C ILE A 65 13.98 3.21 3.39
N SER A 66 14.02 4.52 3.63
CA SER A 66 13.04 5.44 3.08
C SER A 66 13.67 6.76 2.60
N LEU A 67 13.25 7.22 1.43
CA LEU A 67 13.58 8.55 0.91
C LEU A 67 12.34 9.43 0.95
N GLU A 68 12.46 10.63 1.52
CA GLU A 68 11.38 11.62 1.48
C GLU A 68 11.06 12.08 0.04
N PRO A 69 9.85 12.62 -0.19
CA PRO A 69 9.49 13.18 -1.49
C PRO A 69 10.49 14.23 -1.98
N ASN A 70 10.56 14.40 -3.31
CA ASN A 70 11.34 15.45 -3.97
C ASN A 70 12.84 15.44 -3.59
N GLY A 71 13.40 14.25 -3.34
CA GLY A 71 14.81 14.09 -3.00
C GLY A 71 15.19 14.57 -1.60
N GLY A 72 14.24 14.62 -0.66
CA GLY A 72 14.43 15.05 0.73
C GLY A 72 15.35 14.14 1.57
N ALA A 73 15.11 14.01 2.87
CA ALA A 73 15.98 13.21 3.73
C ALA A 73 15.93 11.71 3.40
N LEU A 74 17.11 11.06 3.44
CA LEU A 74 17.26 9.62 3.33
C LEU A 74 17.40 9.05 4.74
N PHE A 75 16.64 7.99 5.04
CA PHE A 75 16.66 7.33 6.34
C PHE A 75 16.87 5.83 6.20
N GLY A 76 17.55 5.24 7.19
CA GLY A 76 17.65 3.79 7.33
C GLY A 76 18.70 3.11 6.47
N VAL A 77 19.64 3.89 5.90
CA VAL A 77 20.80 3.38 5.16
C VAL A 77 22.04 3.47 6.04
N LEU A 78 22.75 2.35 6.16
CA LEU A 78 24.11 2.25 6.68
C LEU A 78 25.10 2.35 5.51
N GLY A 79 26.31 2.83 5.78
CA GLY A 79 27.37 2.94 4.78
C GLY A 79 27.90 4.36 4.62
N ASP A 80 28.92 4.48 3.78
CA ASP A 80 29.59 5.74 3.47
C ASP A 80 28.72 6.68 2.60
N ALA A 81 29.22 7.89 2.36
CA ALA A 81 28.51 8.88 1.56
C ALA A 81 28.25 8.41 0.12
N VAL A 82 29.13 7.56 -0.43
CA VAL A 82 29.00 6.99 -1.77
C VAL A 82 27.80 6.03 -1.82
N THR A 83 27.72 5.10 -0.87
CA THR A 83 26.61 4.15 -0.75
C THR A 83 25.28 4.88 -0.54
N GLN A 84 25.25 5.86 0.38
CA GLN A 84 24.05 6.64 0.65
C GLN A 84 23.59 7.45 -0.59
N SER A 85 24.53 8.01 -1.34
CA SER A 85 24.24 8.72 -2.59
C SER A 85 23.68 7.78 -3.65
N ALA A 86 24.26 6.58 -3.80
CA ALA A 86 23.80 5.58 -4.76
C ALA A 86 22.39 5.06 -4.42
N VAL A 87 22.11 4.75 -3.15
CA VAL A 87 20.76 4.36 -2.70
C VAL A 87 19.75 5.48 -2.92
N ARG A 88 20.14 6.74 -2.65
CA ARG A 88 19.31 7.91 -2.94
C ARG A 88 18.97 8.00 -4.43
N ALA A 89 19.95 7.86 -5.30
CA ALA A 89 19.75 7.94 -6.75
C ALA A 89 18.79 6.85 -7.26
N LEU A 90 18.99 5.60 -6.81
CA LEU A 90 18.11 4.47 -7.10
C LEU A 90 16.66 4.76 -6.70
N ILE A 91 16.44 5.21 -5.46
CA ILE A 91 15.09 5.47 -4.96
C ILE A 91 14.46 6.70 -5.63
N ALA A 92 15.24 7.74 -5.92
CA ALA A 92 14.77 8.93 -6.63
C ALA A 92 14.35 8.61 -8.09
N ARG A 93 15.08 7.74 -8.77
CA ARG A 93 14.70 7.25 -10.11
C ARG A 93 13.38 6.47 -10.03
N TYR A 94 13.22 5.62 -9.02
CA TYR A 94 11.96 4.92 -8.78
C TYR A 94 10.79 5.87 -8.46
N GLN A 95 11.02 6.92 -7.66
CA GLN A 95 10.02 7.97 -7.40
C GLN A 95 9.50 8.58 -8.70
N ALA A 96 10.41 8.95 -9.60
CA ALA A 96 10.07 9.55 -10.89
C ALA A 96 9.30 8.57 -11.78
N SER A 97 9.75 7.31 -11.88
CA SER A 97 9.06 6.26 -12.65
C SER A 97 7.64 6.00 -12.11
N ALA A 98 7.50 5.81 -10.80
CA ALA A 98 6.20 5.56 -10.18
C ALA A 98 5.25 6.76 -10.33
N ARG A 99 5.77 7.99 -10.25
CA ARG A 99 5.01 9.21 -10.51
C ARG A 99 4.51 9.27 -11.95
N SER A 100 5.40 9.04 -12.92
CA SER A 100 5.06 8.98 -14.35
C SER A 100 3.95 7.96 -14.63
N LEU A 101 4.03 6.77 -14.00
CA LEU A 101 3.02 5.73 -14.19
C LEU A 101 1.66 6.17 -13.65
N VAL A 102 1.63 6.75 -12.44
CA VAL A 102 0.40 7.21 -11.81
C VAL A 102 -0.23 8.36 -12.57
N ASP A 103 0.58 9.31 -13.06
CA ASP A 103 0.09 10.45 -13.85
C ASP A 103 -0.47 10.00 -15.21
N GLY A 104 0.14 8.99 -15.84
CA GLY A 104 -0.35 8.39 -17.09
C GLY A 104 -1.62 7.56 -16.92
N LEU A 105 -1.72 6.79 -15.83
CA LEU A 105 -2.91 5.98 -15.53
C LEU A 105 -4.09 6.84 -15.07
N PHE A 106 -3.84 7.86 -14.25
CA PHE A 106 -4.86 8.63 -13.55
C PHE A 106 -4.65 10.15 -13.67
N PRO A 107 -4.70 10.73 -14.90
CA PRO A 107 -4.59 12.17 -15.12
C PRO A 107 -5.65 12.97 -14.34
N GLU A 108 -6.79 12.37 -13.98
CA GLU A 108 -7.82 12.99 -13.14
C GLU A 108 -7.32 13.40 -11.75
N TYR A 109 -6.21 12.80 -11.29
CA TYR A 109 -5.61 13.08 -9.98
C TYR A 109 -4.42 14.04 -10.05
N ASP A 110 -4.10 14.58 -11.23
CA ASP A 110 -3.02 15.55 -11.37
C ASP A 110 -3.25 16.78 -10.48
N GLY A 111 -2.17 17.25 -9.84
CA GLY A 111 -2.19 18.30 -8.83
C GLY A 111 -2.94 17.98 -7.52
N LYS A 112 -3.59 16.80 -7.41
CA LYS A 112 -4.38 16.39 -6.23
C LYS A 112 -3.68 15.36 -5.35
N LEU A 113 -2.66 14.69 -5.89
CA LEU A 113 -1.86 13.68 -5.19
C LEU A 113 -0.80 14.31 -4.29
N ARG A 114 -0.75 13.87 -3.04
CA ARG A 114 0.31 14.23 -2.10
C ARG A 114 1.31 13.09 -1.99
N VAL A 115 2.53 13.33 -2.49
CA VAL A 115 3.61 12.33 -2.50
C VAL A 115 4.05 12.01 -1.07
N ALA A 116 4.19 10.72 -0.76
CA ALA A 116 4.74 10.23 0.50
C ALA A 116 6.16 9.66 0.29
N PRO A 117 6.92 9.38 1.37
CA PRO A 117 8.22 8.75 1.25
C PRO A 117 8.16 7.41 0.51
N THR A 118 9.22 7.12 -0.24
CA THR A 118 9.41 5.86 -0.97
C THR A 118 10.17 4.90 -0.08
N SER A 119 9.83 3.63 -0.10
CA SER A 119 10.51 2.61 0.69
C SER A 119 11.27 1.62 -0.19
N LEU A 120 12.52 1.35 0.18
CA LEU A 120 13.30 0.22 -0.31
C LEU A 120 13.34 -0.84 0.80
N ARG A 121 12.75 -2.00 0.52
CA ARG A 121 12.61 -3.12 1.46
C ARG A 121 13.58 -4.25 1.08
N LEU A 122 14.71 -4.33 1.79
CA LEU A 122 15.78 -5.30 1.50
C LEU A 122 15.63 -6.63 2.24
N HIS A 123 14.97 -6.64 3.40
CA HIS A 123 14.81 -7.85 4.19
C HIS A 123 13.73 -8.79 3.65
N GLN A 124 14.00 -10.09 3.76
CA GLN A 124 13.04 -11.16 3.53
C GLN A 124 11.82 -11.00 4.46
N VAL A 125 10.64 -11.33 3.96
CA VAL A 125 9.39 -11.19 4.73
C VAL A 125 9.26 -12.30 5.75
N GLU A 126 9.63 -13.51 5.36
CA GLU A 126 9.45 -14.76 6.10
C GLU A 126 10.21 -14.79 7.43
N THR A 127 11.31 -14.03 7.53
CA THR A 127 12.16 -13.97 8.72
C THR A 127 11.69 -12.93 9.75
N ARG A 128 10.61 -12.18 9.46
CA ARG A 128 10.13 -11.11 10.34
C ARG A 128 9.32 -11.68 11.50
N GLN A 129 9.83 -11.53 12.71
CA GLN A 129 9.07 -11.77 13.93
C GLN A 129 8.39 -10.47 14.38
N THR A 130 7.09 -10.37 14.18
CA THR A 130 6.28 -9.22 14.60
C THR A 130 5.06 -9.65 15.40
N SER A 131 4.53 -8.77 16.25
CA SER A 131 3.26 -9.03 16.92
C SER A 131 2.15 -9.25 15.88
N TRP A 132 1.11 -10.01 16.22
CA TRP A 132 0.04 -10.37 15.27
C TRP A 132 -0.64 -9.16 14.61
N ARG A 133 -0.68 -7.99 15.28
CA ARG A 133 -1.19 -6.74 14.69
C ARG A 133 -0.26 -6.17 13.62
N LYS A 134 1.04 -6.37 13.78
CA LYS A 134 2.10 -5.91 12.86
C LYS A 134 2.53 -6.99 11.85
N ASP A 135 1.91 -8.17 11.92
CA ASP A 135 2.16 -9.31 11.05
C ASP A 135 1.44 -9.08 9.72
N ASP A 136 2.20 -8.79 8.67
CA ASP A 136 1.68 -8.48 7.34
C ASP A 136 1.40 -9.75 6.52
N SER A 137 1.68 -10.95 7.06
CA SER A 137 1.28 -12.24 6.46
C SER A 137 -0.21 -12.54 6.62
N ARG A 138 -0.90 -11.74 7.44
CA ARG A 138 -2.35 -11.80 7.65
C ARG A 138 -3.05 -10.79 6.75
N LEU A 139 -4.16 -11.19 6.14
CA LEU A 139 -5.02 -10.31 5.34
C LEU A 139 -5.43 -9.10 6.15
N HIS A 140 -5.19 -7.92 5.58
CA HIS A 140 -5.53 -6.64 6.18
C HIS A 140 -5.77 -5.59 5.12
N VAL A 141 -6.34 -4.48 5.55
CA VAL A 141 -6.35 -3.20 4.85
C VAL A 141 -5.48 -2.23 5.65
N ASP A 142 -4.76 -1.34 4.97
CA ASP A 142 -3.85 -0.43 5.66
C ASP A 142 -4.61 0.55 6.56
N ALA A 143 -4.29 0.50 7.84
CA ALA A 143 -4.74 1.46 8.84
C ALA A 143 -3.58 1.76 9.80
N PHE A 144 -3.29 3.04 10.02
CA PHE A 144 -2.16 3.45 10.85
C PHE A 144 -2.63 3.90 12.25
N PRO A 145 -2.27 3.18 13.33
CA PRO A 145 -2.80 3.49 14.67
C PRO A 145 -2.37 4.87 15.20
N SER A 146 -1.20 5.35 14.80
CA SER A 146 -0.60 6.61 15.26
C SER A 146 -0.78 7.78 14.29
N ARG A 147 -1.26 7.52 13.06
CA ARG A 147 -1.43 8.53 12.01
C ARG A 147 -2.84 8.43 11.40
N PRO A 148 -3.85 9.00 12.06
CA PRO A 148 -5.19 9.13 11.50
C PRO A 148 -5.13 9.83 10.13
N ASN A 149 -5.85 9.33 9.13
CA ASN A 149 -5.87 9.85 7.76
C ASN A 149 -7.21 10.48 7.36
N TYR A 150 -8.25 10.41 8.21
CA TYR A 150 -9.56 11.06 7.96
C TYR A 150 -10.14 10.72 6.58
N GLY A 151 -9.97 9.47 6.14
CA GLY A 151 -10.46 9.00 4.84
C GLY A 151 -9.50 9.18 3.68
N GLU A 152 -8.41 9.94 3.81
CA GLU A 152 -7.44 10.14 2.73
C GLU A 152 -6.90 8.79 2.23
N ARG A 153 -7.03 8.58 0.92
CA ARG A 153 -6.73 7.29 0.27
C ARG A 153 -5.23 7.05 0.23
N ILE A 154 -4.85 5.77 0.25
CA ILE A 154 -3.45 5.33 0.21
C ILE A 154 -3.21 4.56 -1.10
N LEU A 155 -2.80 5.27 -2.15
CA LEU A 155 -2.41 4.68 -3.42
C LEU A 155 -0.96 4.22 -3.34
N ARG A 156 -0.68 2.97 -3.70
CA ARG A 156 0.69 2.45 -3.71
C ARG A 156 1.07 1.84 -5.05
N VAL A 157 2.32 2.07 -5.43
CA VAL A 157 3.00 1.43 -6.57
C VAL A 157 4.13 0.57 -6.03
N PHE A 158 4.04 -0.72 -6.26
CA PHE A 158 5.00 -1.71 -5.79
C PHE A 158 5.75 -2.31 -6.96
N THR A 159 7.03 -2.61 -6.75
CA THR A 159 7.86 -3.30 -7.75
C THR A 159 8.70 -4.38 -7.10
N ASN A 160 8.66 -5.58 -7.66
CA ASN A 160 9.57 -6.65 -7.28
C ASN A 160 10.90 -6.47 -8.02
N VAL A 161 11.97 -6.15 -7.29
CA VAL A 161 13.33 -5.95 -7.83
C VAL A 161 14.29 -7.07 -7.42
N ASN A 162 13.76 -8.26 -7.13
CA ASN A 162 14.57 -9.40 -6.72
C ASN A 162 15.55 -9.85 -7.82
N PRO A 163 16.87 -9.89 -7.56
CA PRO A 163 17.86 -10.26 -8.56
C PRO A 163 17.95 -11.77 -8.80
N ASN A 164 17.39 -12.59 -7.89
CA ASN A 164 17.56 -14.04 -7.86
C ASN A 164 16.34 -14.81 -8.40
N GLY A 165 15.44 -14.15 -9.12
CA GLY A 165 14.27 -14.82 -9.71
C GLY A 165 13.09 -15.04 -8.74
N ALA A 166 13.19 -14.63 -7.47
CA ALA A 166 12.18 -14.96 -6.47
C ALA A 166 10.94 -14.04 -6.54
N PRO A 167 9.71 -14.59 -6.54
CA PRO A 167 8.49 -13.79 -6.55
C PRO A 167 8.22 -13.14 -5.19
N ARG A 168 7.41 -12.08 -5.23
CA ARG A 168 6.75 -11.51 -4.05
C ARG A 168 5.34 -12.10 -3.98
N VAL A 169 5.10 -13.04 -3.06
CA VAL A 169 3.82 -13.75 -3.01
C VAL A 169 2.85 -12.99 -2.13
N TRP A 170 1.73 -12.57 -2.71
CA TRP A 170 0.62 -11.95 -2.00
C TRP A 170 -0.59 -12.87 -1.93
N ARG A 171 -1.44 -12.66 -0.91
CA ARG A 171 -2.84 -13.06 -0.95
C ARG A 171 -3.67 -11.80 -1.09
N VAL A 172 -4.53 -11.75 -2.10
CA VAL A 172 -5.49 -10.66 -2.31
C VAL A 172 -6.86 -11.17 -1.88
N GLY A 173 -7.46 -10.51 -0.89
CA GLY A 173 -8.73 -10.93 -0.28
C GLY A 173 -9.96 -10.47 -1.05
N GLU A 174 -11.12 -10.69 -0.46
CA GLU A 174 -12.43 -10.28 -0.99
C GLU A 174 -12.59 -8.75 -1.05
N PRO A 175 -13.60 -8.23 -1.79
CA PRO A 175 -13.88 -6.80 -1.85
C PRO A 175 -14.08 -6.15 -0.48
N PHE A 176 -13.67 -4.90 -0.35
CA PHE A 176 -13.72 -4.15 0.92
C PHE A 176 -15.11 -4.15 1.57
N GLU A 177 -16.16 -3.95 0.78
CA GLU A 177 -17.53 -3.86 1.29
C GLU A 177 -18.00 -5.18 1.93
N ASP A 178 -17.63 -6.33 1.35
CA ASP A 178 -18.00 -7.65 1.86
C ASP A 178 -17.28 -7.94 3.19
N MET A 179 -16.00 -7.62 3.24
CA MET A 179 -15.21 -7.65 4.47
C MET A 179 -15.81 -6.71 5.53
N ALA A 180 -16.12 -5.46 5.17
CA ALA A 180 -16.66 -4.48 6.09
C ALA A 180 -18.01 -4.92 6.67
N LYS A 181 -18.93 -5.44 5.85
CA LYS A 181 -20.23 -5.98 6.31
C LYS A 181 -20.07 -7.10 7.35
N ARG A 182 -19.04 -7.93 7.22
CA ARG A 182 -18.75 -9.03 8.15
C ARG A 182 -18.24 -8.56 9.51
N PHE A 183 -17.36 -7.57 9.52
CA PHE A 183 -16.67 -7.14 10.74
C PHE A 183 -17.33 -5.93 11.44
N LEU A 184 -17.98 -5.03 10.70
CA LEU A 184 -18.60 -3.81 11.24
C LEU A 184 -19.55 -4.04 12.44
N PRO A 185 -20.42 -5.07 12.45
CA PRO A 185 -21.31 -5.32 13.58
C PRO A 185 -20.57 -5.68 14.89
N ARG A 186 -19.33 -6.17 14.79
CA ARG A 186 -18.51 -6.57 15.95
C ARG A 186 -17.69 -5.41 16.52
N ILE A 187 -17.60 -4.27 15.82
CA ILE A 187 -16.77 -3.14 16.23
C ILE A 187 -17.47 -2.34 17.33
N LYS A 188 -16.81 -2.19 18.47
CA LYS A 188 -17.28 -1.34 19.56
C LYS A 188 -17.21 0.13 19.14
N PRO A 189 -18.25 0.95 19.44
CA PRO A 189 -18.21 2.38 19.22
C PRO A 189 -17.00 3.04 19.88
N GLN A 190 -16.51 4.13 19.30
CA GLN A 190 -15.46 4.93 19.91
C GLN A 190 -16.00 5.60 21.17
N MET A 191 -15.35 5.39 22.32
CA MET A 191 -15.77 5.99 23.58
C MET A 191 -15.64 7.53 23.51
N PRO A 192 -16.64 8.31 23.98
CA PRO A 192 -16.55 9.76 24.03
C PRO A 192 -15.27 10.22 24.75
N GLY A 193 -14.55 11.19 24.18
CA GLY A 193 -13.32 11.74 24.75
C GLY A 193 -12.04 10.89 24.54
N SER A 194 -12.15 9.63 24.10
CA SER A 194 -10.99 8.76 23.90
C SER A 194 -10.02 9.29 22.83
N ALA A 195 -10.54 9.84 21.72
CA ALA A 195 -9.73 10.46 20.67
C ALA A 195 -8.96 11.69 21.16
N TRP A 196 -9.59 12.50 22.02
CA TRP A 196 -8.95 13.67 22.62
C TRP A 196 -7.83 13.25 23.56
N LEU A 197 -8.07 12.26 24.42
CA LEU A 197 -7.07 11.75 25.35
C LEU A 197 -5.87 11.11 24.63
N GLN A 198 -6.13 10.32 23.58
CA GLN A 198 -5.06 9.72 22.76
C GLN A 198 -4.18 10.78 22.09
N HIS A 199 -4.79 11.87 21.63
CA HIS A 199 -4.04 12.98 21.05
C HIS A 199 -3.25 13.76 22.11
N LEU A 200 -3.86 14.06 23.27
CA LEU A 200 -3.20 14.73 24.38
C LEU A 200 -1.97 13.95 24.89
N LEU A 201 -2.09 12.63 24.95
CA LEU A 201 -1.00 11.73 25.36
C LEU A 201 0.01 11.44 24.22
N HIS A 202 -0.10 12.12 23.08
CA HIS A 202 0.78 11.94 21.91
C HIS A 202 0.84 10.50 21.36
N ILE A 203 -0.19 9.69 21.66
CA ILE A 203 -0.35 8.34 21.09
C ILE A 203 -0.70 8.46 19.60
N THR A 204 -1.49 9.46 19.24
CA THR A 204 -1.86 9.79 17.87
C THR A 204 -1.40 11.20 17.51
N LYS A 205 -0.88 11.37 16.28
CA LYS A 205 -0.42 12.69 15.79
C LYS A 205 -1.54 13.72 15.67
N SER A 206 -2.78 13.28 15.51
CA SER A 206 -4.01 14.08 15.46
C SER A 206 -5.13 13.37 16.22
N LYS A 207 -6.27 14.03 16.42
CA LYS A 207 -7.46 13.39 17.00
C LYS A 207 -7.99 12.31 16.06
N ARG A 208 -8.15 11.09 16.54
CA ARG A 208 -8.68 9.99 15.72
C ARG A 208 -10.15 10.24 15.35
N SER A 209 -10.49 10.24 14.06
CA SER A 209 -11.89 10.29 13.61
C SER A 209 -12.61 8.97 13.86
N GLU A 210 -13.93 8.94 13.68
CA GLU A 210 -14.67 7.69 13.78
C GLU A 210 -14.31 6.75 12.62
N TYR A 211 -14.09 7.29 11.41
CA TYR A 211 -13.56 6.54 10.28
C TYR A 211 -12.25 5.82 10.64
N ASP A 212 -11.27 6.54 11.21
CA ASP A 212 -9.98 5.97 11.60
C ASP A 212 -10.13 4.88 12.68
N HIS A 213 -11.09 5.07 13.60
CA HIS A 213 -11.42 4.05 14.60
C HIS A 213 -11.99 2.80 13.95
N LEU A 214 -12.92 2.93 13.01
CA LEU A 214 -13.49 1.78 12.28
C LEU A 214 -12.42 1.07 11.47
N MET A 215 -11.62 1.79 10.67
CA MET A 215 -10.55 1.21 9.87
C MET A 215 -9.52 0.44 10.71
N LEU A 216 -9.13 0.99 11.86
CA LEU A 216 -8.20 0.29 12.76
C LEU A 216 -8.81 -0.99 13.36
N ASN A 217 -10.10 -0.97 13.71
CA ASN A 217 -10.78 -2.16 14.22
C ASN A 217 -11.06 -3.20 13.12
N LEU A 218 -11.30 -2.78 11.87
CA LEU A 218 -11.36 -3.69 10.72
C LEU A 218 -10.01 -4.37 10.51
N HIS A 219 -8.92 -3.59 10.46
CA HIS A 219 -7.55 -4.11 10.37
C HIS A 219 -7.26 -5.14 11.49
N ASP A 220 -7.48 -4.77 12.75
CA ASP A 220 -7.20 -5.66 13.88
C ASP A 220 -8.15 -6.86 13.91
N GLY A 221 -9.42 -6.68 13.56
CA GLY A 221 -10.43 -7.75 13.50
C GLY A 221 -10.08 -8.81 12.45
N MET A 222 -9.69 -8.37 11.25
CA MET A 222 -9.25 -9.27 10.18
C MET A 222 -8.01 -10.05 10.59
N LYS A 223 -7.01 -9.40 11.18
CA LYS A 223 -5.77 -10.08 11.63
C LYS A 223 -6.02 -11.03 12.81
N ALA A 224 -7.02 -10.79 13.65
CA ALA A 224 -7.32 -11.64 14.80
C ALA A 224 -8.14 -12.89 14.44
N ASP A 225 -9.03 -12.80 13.44
CA ASP A 225 -9.95 -13.88 13.06
C ASP A 225 -9.24 -14.93 12.18
N LEU A 226 -8.76 -16.01 12.80
CA LEU A 226 -8.03 -17.07 12.10
C LEU A 226 -8.89 -17.88 11.12
N ASP A 227 -10.19 -17.99 11.39
CA ASP A 227 -11.12 -18.68 10.49
C ASP A 227 -11.34 -17.84 9.23
N TYR A 228 -11.47 -16.53 9.40
CA TYR A 228 -11.46 -15.58 8.29
C TYR A 228 -10.19 -15.70 7.45
N GLN A 229 -9.01 -15.70 8.09
CA GLN A 229 -7.72 -15.79 7.39
C GLN A 229 -7.58 -17.04 6.51
N LYS A 230 -8.25 -18.13 6.88
CA LYS A 230 -8.20 -19.42 6.17
C LYS A 230 -9.31 -19.58 5.12
N ALA A 231 -10.52 -19.15 5.43
CA ALA A 231 -11.72 -19.48 4.67
C ALA A 231 -12.29 -18.31 3.85
N SER A 232 -11.82 -17.08 4.04
CA SER A 232 -12.28 -15.95 3.23
C SER A 232 -11.92 -16.16 1.75
N PRO A 233 -12.76 -15.66 0.82
CA PRO A 233 -12.40 -15.61 -0.59
C PRO A 233 -11.11 -14.82 -0.76
N GLN A 234 -10.11 -15.47 -1.34
CA GLN A 234 -8.79 -14.88 -1.54
C GLN A 234 -8.09 -15.57 -2.70
N GLU A 235 -7.21 -14.82 -3.38
CA GLU A 235 -6.41 -15.26 -4.50
C GLU A 235 -4.93 -15.16 -4.13
N THR A 236 -4.16 -16.22 -4.35
CA THR A 236 -2.70 -16.19 -4.20
C THR A 236 -2.07 -15.69 -5.48
N MET A 237 -1.37 -14.55 -5.40
CA MET A 237 -0.70 -13.93 -6.55
C MET A 237 0.81 -13.88 -6.33
N PRO A 238 1.59 -14.70 -7.04
CA PRO A 238 3.04 -14.55 -7.09
C PRO A 238 3.41 -13.43 -8.07
N PHE A 239 3.84 -12.27 -7.56
CA PHE A 239 4.37 -11.20 -8.41
C PHE A 239 5.83 -11.51 -8.79
N PRO A 240 6.13 -11.86 -10.06
CA PRO A 240 7.48 -12.22 -10.48
C PRO A 240 8.42 -11.00 -10.41
N PRO A 241 9.74 -11.21 -10.36
CA PRO A 241 10.71 -10.12 -10.49
C PRO A 241 10.50 -9.32 -11.78
N GLY A 242 10.65 -8.01 -11.69
CA GLY A 242 10.42 -7.09 -12.81
C GLY A 242 8.95 -6.74 -13.02
N SER A 243 8.02 -7.29 -12.25
CA SER A 243 6.62 -6.86 -12.29
C SER A 243 6.32 -5.70 -11.35
N VAL A 244 5.29 -4.94 -11.72
CA VAL A 244 4.76 -3.80 -10.96
C VAL A 244 3.30 -4.07 -10.65
N TRP A 245 2.84 -3.62 -9.48
CA TRP A 245 1.41 -3.59 -9.20
C TRP A 245 1.01 -2.32 -8.46
N VAL A 246 -0.21 -1.87 -8.74
CA VAL A 246 -0.78 -0.62 -8.24
C VAL A 246 -2.12 -0.93 -7.56
N CYS A 247 -2.29 -0.46 -6.34
CA CYS A 247 -3.56 -0.59 -5.64
C CYS A 247 -3.76 0.49 -4.58
N PHE A 248 -5.02 0.70 -4.21
CA PHE A 248 -5.34 1.41 -2.98
C PHE A 248 -5.26 0.43 -1.80
N SER A 249 -4.19 0.52 -1.01
CA SER A 249 -3.89 -0.45 0.05
C SER A 249 -4.77 -0.29 1.28
N ASP A 250 -5.48 0.83 1.41
CA ASP A 250 -6.51 1.08 2.42
C ASP A 250 -7.86 0.42 2.08
N GLN A 251 -8.04 -0.08 0.86
CA GLN A 251 -9.27 -0.74 0.39
C GLN A 251 -9.01 -2.18 -0.02
N THR A 252 -7.91 -2.44 -0.70
CA THR A 252 -7.52 -3.78 -1.16
C THR A 252 -7.11 -4.62 0.04
N SER A 253 -7.85 -5.69 0.33
CA SER A 253 -7.43 -6.67 1.32
C SER A 253 -6.19 -7.40 0.80
N HIS A 254 -5.07 -7.32 1.52
CA HIS A 254 -3.82 -7.92 1.08
C HIS A 254 -3.03 -8.52 2.25
N ALA A 255 -2.22 -9.53 1.92
CA ALA A 255 -1.24 -10.14 2.82
C ALA A 255 0.02 -10.49 2.03
N VAL A 256 1.19 -10.32 2.64
CA VAL A 256 2.47 -10.70 2.03
C VAL A 256 3.00 -11.98 2.66
N MET A 257 3.09 -13.05 1.87
CA MET A 257 3.46 -14.39 2.34
C MET A 257 4.95 -14.63 2.27
N SER A 258 5.60 -14.14 1.22
CA SER A 258 7.04 -14.30 1.01
C SER A 258 7.62 -13.25 0.07
N GLY A 259 8.94 -13.15 0.09
CA GLY A 259 9.72 -12.43 -0.91
C GLY A 259 10.68 -11.41 -0.31
N GLN A 260 11.62 -10.97 -1.13
CA GLN A 260 12.71 -10.08 -0.76
C GLN A 260 12.95 -9.06 -1.88
N PHE A 261 13.51 -7.89 -1.54
CA PHE A 261 13.85 -6.82 -2.46
C PHE A 261 12.64 -6.22 -3.19
N MET A 262 12.04 -5.21 -2.56
CA MET A 262 10.87 -4.54 -3.09
C MET A 262 11.00 -3.02 -2.97
N LEU A 263 10.59 -2.31 -4.01
CA LEU A 263 10.41 -0.86 -3.99
C LEU A 263 8.91 -0.54 -3.85
N GLU A 264 8.60 0.50 -3.09
CA GLU A 264 7.24 0.95 -2.85
C GLU A 264 7.19 2.48 -2.86
N GLN A 265 6.30 3.04 -3.68
CA GLN A 265 5.93 4.44 -3.66
C GLN A 265 4.51 4.59 -3.11
N THR A 266 4.31 5.48 -2.15
CA THR A 266 2.98 5.83 -1.63
C THR A 266 2.57 7.23 -2.11
N PHE A 267 1.31 7.37 -2.53
CA PHE A 267 0.64 8.64 -2.80
C PHE A 267 -0.62 8.73 -1.95
N PHE A 268 -0.87 9.90 -1.39
CA PHE A 268 -2.12 10.19 -0.70
C PHE A 268 -3.07 10.94 -1.63
N LEU A 269 -4.34 10.55 -1.64
CA LEU A 269 -5.38 11.19 -2.45
C LEU A 269 -6.59 11.55 -1.55
N PRO A 270 -6.98 12.83 -1.47
CA PRO A 270 -8.22 13.20 -0.78
C PRO A 270 -9.44 12.51 -1.41
N VAL A 271 -10.35 11.97 -0.60
CA VAL A 271 -11.53 11.24 -1.11
C VAL A 271 -12.37 12.08 -2.08
N LYS A 272 -12.54 13.37 -1.78
CA LYS A 272 -13.25 14.33 -2.63
C LYS A 272 -12.64 14.53 -4.02
N SER A 273 -11.39 14.10 -4.21
CA SER A 273 -10.66 14.21 -5.46
C SER A 273 -10.77 12.95 -6.33
N MET A 274 -11.36 11.87 -5.80
CA MET A 274 -11.66 10.66 -6.56
C MET A 274 -12.75 10.91 -7.61
N VAL A 275 -12.78 10.07 -8.64
CA VAL A 275 -13.83 10.06 -9.66
C VAL A 275 -15.10 9.40 -9.11
N GLN A 276 -14.95 8.31 -8.32
CA GLN A 276 -16.04 7.64 -7.59
C GLN A 276 -15.77 7.66 -6.07
N PRO A 277 -15.96 8.82 -5.38
CA PRO A 277 -15.77 8.92 -3.92
C PRO A 277 -16.61 7.93 -3.10
N GLU A 278 -17.77 7.52 -3.61
CA GLU A 278 -18.67 6.54 -3.00
C GLU A 278 -18.11 5.11 -2.96
N CYS A 279 -17.09 4.83 -3.78
CA CYS A 279 -16.35 3.57 -3.78
C CYS A 279 -15.18 3.59 -2.77
N ALA A 280 -14.80 4.74 -2.21
CA ALA A 280 -13.79 4.80 -1.17
C ALA A 280 -14.24 4.05 0.10
N PRO A 281 -13.31 3.51 0.92
CA PRO A 281 -13.63 3.00 2.25
C PRO A 281 -14.47 3.97 3.08
N LEU A 282 -14.18 5.28 3.02
CA LEU A 282 -14.99 6.30 3.70
C LEU A 282 -16.44 6.28 3.22
N GLY A 283 -16.69 6.40 1.91
CA GLY A 283 -18.04 6.41 1.33
C GLY A 283 -18.80 5.10 1.56
N ILE A 284 -18.11 3.96 1.51
CA ILE A 284 -18.69 2.65 1.84
C ILE A 284 -19.10 2.59 3.32
N LEU A 285 -18.22 3.00 4.23
CA LEU A 285 -18.49 2.96 5.67
C LEU A 285 -19.60 3.94 6.07
N GLU A 286 -19.63 5.15 5.49
CA GLU A 286 -20.69 6.13 5.72
C GLU A 286 -22.05 5.60 5.24
N ARG A 287 -22.09 4.95 4.07
CA ARG A 287 -23.29 4.28 3.56
C ARG A 287 -23.75 3.15 4.48
N LEU A 288 -22.83 2.30 4.94
CA LEU A 288 -23.16 1.18 5.84
C LEU A 288 -23.58 1.64 7.25
N LYS A 289 -23.09 2.79 7.71
CA LYS A 289 -23.46 3.38 9.02
C LYS A 289 -24.63 4.36 8.95
N GLY A 290 -25.00 4.85 7.77
CA GLY A 290 -26.07 5.82 7.55
C GLY A 290 -25.75 7.23 8.05
N ARG A 291 -24.48 7.60 8.22
CA ARG A 291 -24.04 8.93 8.70
C ARG A 291 -22.59 9.23 8.32
N ALA A 292 -22.23 10.52 8.35
CA ALA A 292 -20.86 10.98 8.15
C ALA A 292 -19.92 10.49 9.27
N LEU A 293 -18.68 10.16 8.90
CA LEU A 293 -17.67 9.56 9.80
C LEU A 293 -16.43 10.43 10.04
N VAL A 294 -16.34 11.57 9.35
CA VAL A 294 -15.26 12.57 9.44
C VAL A 294 -15.85 13.95 9.70
#